data_AF-R5M293-F1
#
_entry.id   AF-R5M293-F1
#
_cell.length_a   1.000
_cell.length_b   1.000
_cell.length_c   1.000
_cell.angle_alpha   90.00
_cell.angle_beta   90.00
_cell.angle_gamma   90.00
#
_symmetry.space_group_name_H-M   'P 1'
#
loop_
_entity.id
_entity.type
_entity.pdbx_description
1 polymer ?
#
loop_
_entity_poly.entity_id
_entity_poly.type
_entity_poly.pdbx_seq_one_letter_code
_entity_poly.pdbx_strand_id
1 'polypeptide(L)'
;MNCGYLVQLLRKNITNNKKLIHDYHLYRDDYLDEKQELEKLLFITTLNISTMSFEKIKNIVLGFSISDEEKQDMIEELNVIMTILKLNSINGTNILLDDVQNEVLDRFLNYLHEYILVRKDYNTNNDIDIEELTNVNEKYKSLSTKLNNPKNTKFITDLDTLNTLFNDNKLEENVKRDLLVSLIKYNKNIFNYKIGFTNNMEIARYGNIDIGEVKGIFKKYGYDFDRLDTGFQNKILEFGVIGKIKEVLCVLYQLNIKIDEKENGYFLMSLVLTGDKESIARTMKFILSKNVLVEKLFKIPSVFISEDNTEFNREKTNRFKIVDYSIFSEDKPYIVGTAERFRNNTLLLERYGLSLKSILDKYPQVLIVDSERLYNNLEMFLEYGFSFTKNKRLIDSSLSALTSIRFCDIVDQFIEVHPYGIKYLRDNLSCIKTISSAFDVIFYSMYYSNVLEGEDRAFRRIISNNREYLCLHGDINNRFGEAYMGITDTNKVSVTNTFIPKFKDQDKYRNILEKNKYRVIDVDIFDNRYIQKINTFSDDQEPLIYNFDGIRISKIKVLRIFNVLIKNGIMSNLDSFMFSVSYNTIISEDNYNKLYDLIKDAIK
;
A
#
# COMPACT_ATOMS: atom_id res chain seq x y z
N MET A 1 -16.67 -5.32 0.98
CA MET A 1 -17.57 -5.18 2.15
C MET A 1 -17.03 -6.03 3.27
N ASN A 2 -16.98 -5.55 4.52
CA ASN A 2 -17.15 -6.44 5.67
C ASN A 2 -17.59 -5.67 6.93
N CYS A 3 -18.90 -5.66 7.19
CA CYS A 3 -19.49 -5.34 8.50
C CYS A 3 -19.96 -6.62 9.20
N GLY A 4 -19.39 -7.79 8.87
CA GLY A 4 -19.88 -9.10 9.29
C GLY A 4 -20.01 -9.23 10.80
N TYR A 5 -19.03 -8.73 11.57
CA TYR A 5 -19.08 -8.73 13.03
C TYR A 5 -20.21 -7.85 13.59
N LEU A 6 -20.42 -6.66 13.01
CA LEU A 6 -21.56 -5.78 13.37
C LEU A 6 -22.92 -6.44 13.06
N VAL A 7 -23.01 -7.11 11.91
CA VAL A 7 -24.22 -7.86 11.50
C VAL A 7 -24.48 -9.05 12.41
N GLN A 8 -23.44 -9.78 12.84
CA GLN A 8 -23.57 -10.86 13.82
C GLN A 8 -24.05 -10.32 15.18
N LEU A 9 -23.47 -9.20 15.64
CA LEU A 9 -23.88 -8.54 16.88
C LEU A 9 -25.37 -8.12 16.83
N LEU A 10 -25.79 -7.47 15.74
CA LEU A 10 -27.19 -7.11 15.50
C LEU A 10 -28.11 -8.34 15.47
N ARG A 11 -27.73 -9.42 14.76
CA ARG A 11 -28.53 -10.65 14.70
C ARG A 11 -28.69 -11.29 16.09
N LYS A 12 -27.63 -11.34 16.91
CA LYS A 12 -27.69 -11.86 18.28
C LYS A 12 -28.68 -11.06 19.13
N ASN A 13 -28.57 -9.74 19.12
CA ASN A 13 -29.45 -8.86 19.91
C ASN A 13 -30.91 -8.91 19.41
N ILE A 14 -31.15 -8.93 18.10
CA ILE A 14 -32.51 -9.12 17.54
C ILE A 14 -33.13 -10.44 18.00
N THR A 15 -32.36 -11.54 18.02
CA THR A 15 -32.85 -12.86 18.48
C THR A 15 -33.16 -12.85 19.97
N ASN A 16 -32.28 -12.28 20.80
CA ASN A 16 -32.50 -12.14 22.24
C ASN A 16 -33.73 -11.28 22.54
N ASN A 17 -33.84 -10.09 21.92
CA ASN A 17 -34.98 -9.19 22.11
C ASN A 17 -36.28 -9.82 21.59
N LYS A 18 -36.25 -10.57 20.48
CA LYS A 18 -37.41 -11.35 20.03
C LYS A 18 -37.84 -12.41 21.04
N LYS A 19 -36.89 -13.12 21.66
CA LYS A 19 -37.19 -14.09 22.70
C LYS A 19 -37.85 -13.39 23.89
N LEU A 20 -37.24 -12.33 24.43
CA LEU A 20 -37.81 -11.56 25.54
C LEU A 20 -39.20 -10.99 25.23
N ILE A 21 -39.44 -10.49 24.01
CA ILE A 21 -40.76 -10.02 23.58
C ILE A 21 -41.78 -11.16 23.49
N HIS A 22 -41.37 -12.33 23.00
CA HIS A 22 -42.24 -13.50 22.93
C HIS A 22 -42.56 -14.04 24.33
N ASP A 23 -41.56 -14.23 25.17
CA ASP A 23 -41.70 -14.67 26.57
C ASP A 23 -42.61 -13.68 27.33
N TYR A 24 -42.43 -12.36 27.13
CA TYR A 24 -43.29 -11.35 27.72
C TYR A 24 -44.76 -11.53 27.31
N HIS A 25 -45.06 -11.68 26.02
CA HIS A 25 -46.45 -11.88 25.59
C HIS A 25 -47.02 -13.28 25.92
N LEU A 26 -46.17 -14.27 26.23
CA LEU A 26 -46.56 -15.62 26.64
C LEU A 26 -46.92 -15.69 28.14
N TYR A 27 -46.19 -14.95 28.96
CA TYR A 27 -46.30 -14.98 30.43
C TYR A 27 -47.03 -13.76 31.02
N ARG A 28 -47.12 -12.64 30.29
CA ARG A 28 -47.97 -11.50 30.69
C ARG A 28 -49.42 -11.94 30.73
N ASP A 29 -50.04 -11.68 31.87
CA ASP A 29 -51.43 -11.99 32.15
C ASP A 29 -51.99 -10.86 33.00
N ASP A 30 -52.71 -9.94 32.37
CA ASP A 30 -53.28 -8.75 33.03
C ASP A 30 -54.35 -9.11 34.09
N TYR A 31 -54.72 -10.40 34.18
CA TYR A 31 -55.66 -10.97 35.16
C TYR A 31 -55.00 -11.99 36.11
N LEU A 32 -53.66 -11.98 36.23
CA LEU A 32 -52.93 -12.92 37.09
C LEU A 32 -53.38 -12.84 38.56
N ASP A 33 -53.64 -11.62 39.06
CA ASP A 33 -54.14 -11.39 40.43
C ASP A 33 -55.54 -11.98 40.64
N GLU A 34 -56.46 -11.85 39.66
CA GLU A 34 -57.79 -12.49 39.73
C GLU A 34 -57.66 -14.02 39.80
N LYS A 35 -56.71 -14.60 39.04
CA LYS A 35 -56.45 -16.04 39.04
C LYS A 35 -55.79 -16.50 40.34
N GLN A 36 -54.95 -15.67 40.96
CA GLN A 36 -54.37 -15.95 42.28
C GLN A 36 -55.40 -15.88 43.40
N GLU A 37 -56.39 -14.97 43.34
CA GLU A 37 -57.52 -15.00 44.29
C GLU A 37 -58.43 -16.22 44.08
N LEU A 38 -58.68 -16.62 42.82
CA LEU A 38 -59.38 -17.87 42.52
C LEU A 38 -58.65 -19.09 43.10
N GLU A 39 -57.34 -19.20 42.86
CA GLU A 39 -56.49 -20.27 43.38
C GLU A 39 -56.63 -20.40 44.91
N LYS A 40 -56.55 -19.28 45.65
CA LYS A 40 -56.76 -19.27 47.12
C LYS A 40 -58.14 -19.78 47.51
N LEU A 41 -59.19 -19.39 46.79
CA LEU A 41 -60.56 -19.87 47.04
C LEU A 41 -60.69 -21.37 46.77
N LEU A 42 -60.03 -21.90 45.75
CA LEU A 42 -60.05 -23.32 45.38
C LEU A 42 -59.23 -24.18 46.35
N PHE A 43 -58.12 -23.67 46.91
CA PHE A 43 -57.39 -24.34 47.98
C PHE A 43 -58.20 -24.47 49.28
N ILE A 44 -59.18 -23.59 49.53
CA ILE A 44 -60.12 -23.73 50.66
C ILE A 44 -61.15 -24.84 50.36
N THR A 45 -61.70 -24.84 49.14
CA THR A 45 -62.45 -25.99 48.58
C THR A 45 -62.59 -25.85 47.06
N THR A 46 -62.30 -26.92 46.33
CA THR A 46 -62.38 -26.97 44.86
C THR A 46 -63.80 -26.72 44.34
N LEU A 47 -64.83 -26.95 45.16
CA LEU A 47 -66.24 -26.68 44.86
C LEU A 47 -66.52 -25.18 44.60
N ASN A 48 -65.66 -24.28 45.07
CA ASN A 48 -65.75 -22.84 44.82
C ASN A 48 -65.61 -22.47 43.33
N ILE A 49 -65.18 -23.39 42.47
CA ILE A 49 -65.11 -23.20 41.00
C ILE A 49 -66.46 -22.76 40.42
N SER A 50 -67.57 -23.23 41.01
CA SER A 50 -68.94 -22.93 40.60
C SER A 50 -69.35 -21.46 40.75
N THR A 51 -68.61 -20.69 41.57
CA THR A 51 -68.82 -19.25 41.77
C THR A 51 -68.46 -18.41 40.54
N MET A 52 -67.70 -18.97 39.59
CA MET A 52 -67.33 -18.30 38.34
C MET A 52 -68.26 -18.63 37.17
N SER A 53 -68.17 -17.80 36.12
CA SER A 53 -68.72 -18.17 34.81
C SER A 53 -67.88 -19.26 34.16
N PHE A 54 -68.54 -20.20 33.48
CA PHE A 54 -67.84 -21.29 32.80
C PHE A 54 -66.86 -20.77 31.74
N GLU A 55 -67.21 -19.70 31.01
CA GLU A 55 -66.28 -19.07 30.06
C GLU A 55 -65.02 -18.49 30.73
N LYS A 56 -65.05 -18.02 31.99
CA LYS A 56 -63.80 -17.65 32.69
C LYS A 56 -62.94 -18.89 32.98
N ILE A 57 -63.54 -19.99 33.45
CA ILE A 57 -62.83 -21.26 33.71
C ILE A 57 -62.25 -21.87 32.43
N LYS A 58 -63.03 -21.95 31.36
CA LYS A 58 -62.61 -22.42 30.03
C LYS A 58 -61.43 -21.62 29.48
N ASN A 59 -61.46 -20.28 29.59
CA ASN A 59 -60.35 -19.43 29.18
C ASN A 59 -59.08 -19.64 30.04
N ILE A 60 -59.21 -20.04 31.31
CA ILE A 60 -58.08 -20.45 32.15
C ILE A 60 -57.49 -21.77 31.64
N VAL A 61 -58.32 -22.81 31.41
CA VAL A 61 -57.85 -24.13 30.91
C VAL A 61 -57.14 -24.02 29.56
N LEU A 62 -57.67 -23.20 28.64
CA LEU A 62 -57.03 -22.98 27.34
C LEU A 62 -55.60 -22.41 27.47
N GLY A 63 -55.31 -21.68 28.55
CA GLY A 63 -54.00 -21.13 28.89
C GLY A 63 -53.01 -22.11 29.54
N PHE A 64 -53.44 -23.32 29.93
CA PHE A 64 -52.55 -24.32 30.53
C PHE A 64 -51.54 -24.91 29.52
N SER A 65 -50.40 -25.39 30.03
CA SER A 65 -49.31 -25.98 29.25
C SER A 65 -49.46 -27.50 29.06
N ILE A 66 -50.70 -27.96 28.85
CA ILE A 66 -51.09 -29.37 28.64
C ILE A 66 -51.55 -29.59 27.17
N SER A 67 -51.78 -30.83 26.76
CA SER A 67 -52.17 -31.14 25.37
C SER A 67 -53.57 -30.62 25.03
N ASP A 68 -53.83 -30.38 23.74
CA ASP A 68 -55.15 -29.87 23.30
C ASP A 68 -56.28 -30.89 23.53
N GLU A 69 -55.98 -32.20 23.51
CA GLU A 69 -56.93 -33.25 23.88
C GLU A 69 -57.29 -33.16 25.37
N GLU A 70 -56.28 -33.15 26.27
CA GLU A 70 -56.50 -32.97 27.71
C GLU A 70 -57.24 -31.66 28.06
N LYS A 71 -57.03 -30.59 27.28
CA LYS A 71 -57.79 -29.34 27.44
C LYS A 71 -59.27 -29.52 27.12
N GLN A 72 -59.63 -30.19 26.02
CA GLN A 72 -61.03 -30.40 25.68
C GLN A 72 -61.70 -31.31 26.70
N ASP A 73 -61.08 -32.45 27.04
CA ASP A 73 -61.59 -33.38 28.06
C ASP A 73 -61.86 -32.67 29.39
N MET A 74 -60.91 -31.84 29.84
CA MET A 74 -61.05 -31.05 31.07
C MET A 74 -62.12 -29.96 30.95
N ILE A 75 -62.26 -29.29 29.80
CA ILE A 75 -63.31 -28.29 29.58
C ILE A 75 -64.71 -28.93 29.58
N GLU A 76 -64.86 -30.10 28.97
CA GLU A 76 -66.12 -30.84 28.94
C GLU A 76 -66.53 -31.32 30.34
N GLU A 77 -65.63 -31.98 31.08
CA GLU A 77 -65.90 -32.43 32.45
C GLU A 77 -66.15 -31.26 33.41
N LEU A 78 -65.36 -30.18 33.35
CA LEU A 78 -65.60 -28.99 34.17
C LEU A 78 -66.96 -28.34 33.88
N ASN A 79 -67.49 -28.44 32.66
CA ASN A 79 -68.83 -27.94 32.34
C ASN A 79 -69.92 -28.76 33.05
N VAL A 80 -69.77 -30.10 33.08
CA VAL A 80 -70.67 -31.01 33.79
C VAL A 80 -70.60 -30.75 35.29
N ILE A 81 -69.39 -30.72 35.86
CA ILE A 81 -69.14 -30.44 37.28
C ILE A 81 -69.73 -29.09 37.70
N MET A 82 -69.44 -28.01 36.96
CA MET A 82 -69.99 -26.68 37.27
C MET A 82 -71.52 -26.63 37.15
N THR A 83 -72.12 -27.42 36.25
CA THR A 83 -73.58 -27.54 36.12
C THR A 83 -74.18 -28.25 37.33
N ILE A 84 -73.59 -29.37 37.77
CA ILE A 84 -73.99 -30.10 38.98
C ILE A 84 -73.92 -29.19 40.21
N LEU A 85 -72.80 -28.50 40.42
CA LEU A 85 -72.61 -27.61 41.56
C LEU A 85 -73.57 -26.42 41.56
N LYS A 86 -73.90 -25.87 40.38
CA LYS A 86 -74.92 -24.80 40.24
C LYS A 86 -76.33 -25.32 40.51
N LEU A 87 -76.68 -26.53 40.08
CA LEU A 87 -77.96 -27.15 40.40
C LEU A 87 -78.10 -27.39 41.91
N ASN A 88 -77.04 -27.88 42.56
CA ASN A 88 -77.00 -28.02 44.02
C ASN A 88 -77.20 -26.68 44.73
N SER A 89 -76.51 -25.62 44.28
CA SER A 89 -76.60 -24.28 44.88
C SER A 89 -77.95 -23.58 44.65
N ILE A 90 -78.61 -23.78 43.51
CA ILE A 90 -79.83 -23.04 43.13
C ILE A 90 -81.10 -23.81 43.55
N ASN A 91 -81.11 -25.14 43.35
CA ASN A 91 -82.29 -25.98 43.57
C ASN A 91 -82.24 -26.80 44.87
N GLY A 92 -81.18 -26.65 45.68
CA GLY A 92 -81.01 -27.39 46.94
C GLY A 92 -80.83 -28.90 46.75
N THR A 93 -80.32 -29.33 45.59
CA THR A 93 -80.03 -30.75 45.32
C THR A 93 -78.73 -31.17 45.99
N ASN A 94 -78.63 -32.46 46.34
CA ASN A 94 -77.44 -33.06 46.97
C ASN A 94 -76.79 -34.08 46.02
N ILE A 95 -76.48 -33.67 44.78
CA ILE A 95 -75.77 -34.52 43.83
C ILE A 95 -74.28 -34.49 44.21
N LEU A 96 -73.72 -35.63 44.60
CA LEU A 96 -72.29 -35.77 44.87
C LEU A 96 -71.51 -35.90 43.55
N LEU A 97 -70.32 -35.30 43.50
CA LEU A 97 -69.35 -35.54 42.43
C LEU A 97 -68.70 -36.91 42.64
N ASP A 98 -68.48 -37.65 41.55
CA ASP A 98 -67.77 -38.93 41.60
C ASP A 98 -66.24 -38.76 41.67
N ASP A 99 -65.51 -39.87 41.87
CA ASP A 99 -64.06 -39.85 42.06
C ASP A 99 -63.32 -39.26 40.84
N VAL A 100 -63.81 -39.48 39.62
CA VAL A 100 -63.22 -38.95 38.38
C VAL A 100 -63.42 -37.44 38.30
N GLN A 101 -64.61 -36.96 38.65
CA GLN A 101 -64.93 -35.54 38.71
C GLN A 101 -64.13 -34.80 39.78
N ASN A 102 -63.89 -35.41 40.94
CA ASN A 102 -63.00 -34.87 41.96
C ASN A 102 -61.54 -34.82 41.47
N GLU A 103 -61.05 -35.86 40.78
CA GLU A 103 -59.72 -35.87 40.16
C GLU A 103 -59.55 -34.79 39.06
N VAL A 104 -60.60 -34.50 38.29
CA VAL A 104 -60.60 -33.36 37.33
C VAL A 104 -60.43 -32.02 38.05
N LEU A 105 -61.10 -31.82 39.19
CA LEU A 105 -60.97 -30.59 39.99
C LEU A 105 -59.57 -30.43 40.60
N ASP A 106 -58.99 -31.49 41.14
CA ASP A 106 -57.64 -31.46 41.71
C ASP A 106 -56.58 -31.23 40.62
N ARG A 107 -56.73 -31.86 39.44
CA ARG A 107 -55.87 -31.57 38.28
C ARG A 107 -55.99 -30.12 37.84
N PHE A 108 -57.21 -29.58 37.74
CA PHE A 108 -57.43 -28.16 37.41
C PHE A 108 -56.73 -27.21 38.41
N LEU A 109 -56.84 -27.47 39.71
CA LEU A 109 -56.17 -26.67 40.74
C LEU A 109 -54.63 -26.75 40.63
N ASN A 110 -54.08 -27.94 40.40
CA ASN A 110 -52.63 -28.11 40.22
C ASN A 110 -52.11 -27.37 38.98
N TYR A 111 -52.79 -27.48 37.83
CA TYR A 111 -52.38 -26.74 36.63
C TYR A 111 -52.59 -25.22 36.77
N LEU A 112 -53.61 -24.77 37.52
CA LEU A 112 -53.77 -23.36 37.87
C LEU A 112 -52.60 -22.86 38.75
N HIS A 113 -52.18 -23.65 39.74
CA HIS A 113 -51.03 -23.33 40.59
C HIS A 113 -49.73 -23.21 39.78
N GLU A 114 -49.43 -24.20 38.93
CA GLU A 114 -48.27 -24.14 38.03
C GLU A 114 -48.34 -22.95 37.06
N TYR A 115 -49.51 -22.69 36.47
CA TYR A 115 -49.77 -21.57 35.58
C TYR A 115 -49.45 -20.21 36.24
N ILE A 116 -49.82 -20.06 37.52
CA ILE A 116 -49.60 -18.84 38.32
C ILE A 116 -48.13 -18.72 38.72
N LEU A 117 -47.51 -19.79 39.23
CA LEU A 117 -46.11 -19.77 39.67
C LEU A 117 -45.16 -19.36 38.55
N VAL A 118 -45.30 -19.95 37.36
CA VAL A 118 -44.44 -19.66 36.20
C VAL A 118 -44.54 -18.19 35.78
N ARG A 119 -45.76 -17.62 35.78
CA ARG A 119 -45.99 -16.22 35.39
C ARG A 119 -45.54 -15.23 36.46
N LYS A 120 -45.69 -15.59 37.73
CA LYS A 120 -45.23 -14.78 38.87
C LYS A 120 -43.71 -14.71 38.93
N ASP A 121 -43.01 -15.83 38.73
CA ASP A 121 -41.55 -15.85 38.66
C ASP A 121 -41.06 -15.03 37.45
N TYR A 122 -41.72 -15.16 36.29
CA TYR A 122 -41.43 -14.34 35.12
C TYR A 122 -41.57 -12.83 35.41
N ASN A 123 -42.72 -12.40 35.96
CA ASN A 123 -43.00 -10.99 36.27
C ASN A 123 -42.07 -10.42 37.36
N THR A 124 -41.65 -11.23 38.33
CA THR A 124 -40.75 -10.78 39.42
C THR A 124 -39.32 -10.56 38.92
N ASN A 125 -38.87 -11.36 37.94
CA ASN A 125 -37.50 -11.36 37.45
C ASN A 125 -37.28 -10.50 36.18
N ASN A 126 -38.34 -10.00 35.53
CA ASN A 126 -38.27 -9.28 34.25
C ASN A 126 -39.09 -7.98 34.25
N ASP A 127 -38.62 -6.97 35.00
CA ASP A 127 -39.08 -5.58 34.87
C ASP A 127 -38.48 -4.96 33.59
N ILE A 128 -39.11 -5.23 32.45
CA ILE A 128 -38.63 -4.86 31.11
C ILE A 128 -39.65 -3.92 30.45
N ASP A 129 -39.22 -2.71 30.10
CA ASP A 129 -40.00 -1.83 29.22
C ASP A 129 -40.10 -2.47 27.82
N ILE A 130 -41.28 -3.06 27.55
CA ILE A 130 -41.54 -3.78 26.33
C ILE A 130 -41.69 -2.85 25.11
N GLU A 131 -42.12 -1.61 25.32
CA GLU A 131 -42.28 -0.63 24.25
C GLU A 131 -40.91 -0.11 23.82
N GLU A 132 -40.03 0.23 24.76
CA GLU A 132 -38.64 0.58 24.47
C GLU A 132 -37.92 -0.60 23.81
N LEU A 133 -38.02 -1.82 24.36
CA LEU A 133 -37.37 -3.01 23.80
C LEU A 133 -37.84 -3.30 22.36
N THR A 134 -39.14 -3.15 22.09
CA THR A 134 -39.72 -3.32 20.75
C THR A 134 -39.21 -2.25 19.79
N ASN A 135 -39.20 -0.98 20.21
CA ASN A 135 -38.68 0.14 19.43
C ASN A 135 -37.19 -0.01 19.10
N VAL A 136 -36.37 -0.44 20.06
CA VAL A 136 -34.95 -0.74 19.86
C VAL A 136 -34.77 -1.93 18.90
N ASN A 137 -35.55 -2.99 19.06
CA ASN A 137 -35.49 -4.16 18.18
C ASN A 137 -35.86 -3.82 16.71
N GLU A 138 -36.85 -2.96 16.47
CA GLU A 138 -37.15 -2.47 15.11
C GLU A 138 -36.02 -1.62 14.51
N LYS A 139 -35.39 -0.75 15.31
CA LYS A 139 -34.19 -0.01 14.87
C LYS A 139 -33.05 -0.97 14.50
N TYR A 140 -32.81 -2.02 15.30
CA TYR A 140 -31.82 -3.06 15.00
C TYR A 140 -32.17 -3.87 13.73
N LYS A 141 -33.44 -4.26 13.52
CA LYS A 141 -33.90 -4.94 12.29
C LYS A 141 -33.69 -4.06 11.06
N SER A 142 -34.08 -2.78 11.13
CA SER A 142 -33.90 -1.80 10.04
C SER A 142 -32.42 -1.65 9.68
N LEU A 143 -31.56 -1.40 10.67
CA LEU A 143 -30.11 -1.26 10.51
C LEU A 143 -29.46 -2.53 9.93
N SER A 144 -29.81 -3.70 10.48
CA SER A 144 -29.35 -5.00 9.97
C SER A 144 -29.77 -5.24 8.52
N THR A 145 -30.99 -4.83 8.14
CA THR A 145 -31.48 -4.93 6.75
C THR A 145 -30.71 -4.01 5.81
N LYS A 146 -30.45 -2.76 6.21
CA LYS A 146 -29.61 -1.81 5.44
C LYS A 146 -28.19 -2.34 5.23
N LEU A 147 -27.61 -3.02 6.24
CA LEU A 147 -26.24 -3.57 6.20
C LEU A 147 -26.13 -4.88 5.41
N ASN A 148 -27.15 -5.76 5.46
CA ASN A 148 -27.16 -7.04 4.74
C ASN A 148 -27.56 -6.90 3.26
N ASN A 149 -28.28 -5.84 2.87
CA ASN A 149 -28.70 -5.65 1.48
C ASN A 149 -27.50 -5.22 0.60
N PRO A 150 -27.02 -6.06 -0.34
CA PRO A 150 -25.88 -5.72 -1.19
C PRO A 150 -26.17 -4.60 -2.19
N LYS A 151 -27.45 -4.27 -2.40
CA LYS A 151 -27.92 -3.17 -3.27
C LYS A 151 -28.31 -1.91 -2.46
N ASN A 152 -28.00 -1.83 -1.16
CA ASN A 152 -28.28 -0.63 -0.39
C ASN A 152 -27.45 0.57 -0.88
N THR A 153 -28.14 1.65 -1.27
CA THR A 153 -27.52 2.91 -1.73
C THR A 153 -27.66 4.05 -0.71
N LYS A 154 -28.27 3.82 0.46
CA LYS A 154 -28.45 4.83 1.52
C LYS A 154 -27.38 4.68 2.60
N PHE A 155 -26.79 5.80 3.00
CA PHE A 155 -25.83 5.83 4.11
C PHE A 155 -26.46 5.34 5.41
N ILE A 156 -25.65 4.67 6.22
CA ILE A 156 -25.97 4.32 7.59
C ILE A 156 -25.61 5.51 8.48
N THR A 157 -26.61 6.27 8.89
CA THR A 157 -26.45 7.43 9.79
C THR A 157 -27.00 7.15 11.19
N ASP A 158 -27.44 5.91 11.46
CA ASP A 158 -28.11 5.48 12.68
C ASP A 158 -27.12 5.31 13.87
N LEU A 159 -26.27 6.32 14.13
CA LEU A 159 -25.19 6.28 15.12
C LEU A 159 -25.69 6.10 16.55
N ASP A 160 -26.83 6.71 16.91
CA ASP A 160 -27.40 6.57 18.26
C ASP A 160 -27.81 5.12 18.53
N THR A 161 -28.38 4.45 17.53
CA THR A 161 -28.73 3.02 17.59
C THR A 161 -27.50 2.13 17.74
N LEU A 162 -26.36 2.52 17.16
CA LEU A 162 -25.10 1.81 17.34
C LEU A 162 -24.50 2.05 18.73
N ASN A 163 -24.60 3.27 19.26
CA ASN A 163 -24.15 3.58 20.62
C ASN A 163 -24.95 2.79 21.67
N THR A 164 -26.28 2.68 21.52
CA THR A 164 -27.11 1.77 22.34
C THR A 164 -26.58 0.34 22.25
N LEU A 165 -26.45 -0.21 21.04
CA LEU A 165 -25.96 -1.59 20.83
C LEU A 165 -24.59 -1.85 21.47
N PHE A 166 -23.67 -0.90 21.40
CA PHE A 166 -22.32 -1.04 21.98
C PHE A 166 -22.33 -0.98 23.51
N ASN A 167 -23.24 -0.20 24.09
CA ASN A 167 -23.42 -0.10 25.53
C ASN A 167 -24.12 -1.36 26.08
N ASP A 168 -25.21 -1.82 25.42
CA ASP A 168 -25.93 -3.06 25.74
C ASP A 168 -24.98 -4.27 25.81
N ASN A 169 -24.02 -4.33 24.87
CA ASN A 169 -23.07 -5.42 24.74
C ASN A 169 -21.74 -5.18 25.49
N LYS A 170 -21.65 -4.09 26.28
CA LYS A 170 -20.48 -3.70 27.10
C LYS A 170 -19.14 -3.80 26.36
N LEU A 171 -19.10 -3.35 25.11
CA LEU A 171 -17.91 -3.45 24.27
C LEU A 171 -16.78 -2.53 24.77
N GLU A 172 -15.54 -3.01 24.70
CA GLU A 172 -14.34 -2.18 24.91
C GLU A 172 -14.19 -1.11 23.81
N GLU A 173 -13.57 0.03 24.13
CA GLU A 173 -13.43 1.18 23.21
C GLU A 173 -12.61 0.88 21.95
N ASN A 174 -11.63 -0.02 22.03
CA ASN A 174 -10.91 -0.57 20.86
C ASN A 174 -11.89 -1.24 19.86
N VAL A 175 -12.79 -2.12 20.34
CA VAL A 175 -13.79 -2.83 19.54
C VAL A 175 -14.85 -1.88 19.00
N LYS A 176 -15.32 -0.91 19.81
CA LYS A 176 -16.22 0.15 19.32
C LYS A 176 -15.59 0.94 18.18
N ARG A 177 -14.32 1.34 18.32
CA ARG A 177 -13.57 2.08 17.30
C ARG A 177 -13.44 1.27 16.01
N ASP A 178 -13.11 -0.01 16.10
CA ASP A 178 -12.97 -0.89 14.92
C ASP A 178 -14.32 -1.14 14.21
N LEU A 179 -15.41 -1.26 14.96
CA LEU A 179 -16.77 -1.33 14.41
C LEU A 179 -17.18 -0.03 13.69
N LEU A 180 -16.91 1.13 14.29
CA LEU A 180 -17.16 2.44 13.68
C LEU A 180 -16.29 2.67 12.43
N VAL A 181 -15.01 2.31 12.46
CA VAL A 181 -14.12 2.34 11.28
C VAL A 181 -14.65 1.42 10.17
N SER A 182 -15.17 0.25 10.52
CA SER A 182 -15.79 -0.67 9.57
C SER A 182 -17.08 -0.10 8.96
N LEU A 183 -17.89 0.60 9.75
CA LEU A 183 -19.07 1.32 9.27
C LEU A 183 -18.70 2.51 8.35
N ILE A 184 -17.67 3.28 8.70
CA ILE A 184 -17.15 4.37 7.86
C ILE A 184 -16.66 3.81 6.51
N LYS A 185 -15.94 2.68 6.52
CA LYS A 185 -15.56 1.95 5.30
C LYS A 185 -16.80 1.49 4.50
N TYR A 186 -17.85 1.00 5.15
CA TYR A 186 -19.10 0.61 4.49
C TYR A 186 -19.83 1.80 3.85
N ASN A 187 -19.99 2.91 4.57
CA ASN A 187 -20.56 4.14 4.05
C ASN A 187 -19.71 4.74 2.91
N LYS A 188 -18.38 4.68 3.00
CA LYS A 188 -17.48 5.04 1.89
C LYS A 188 -17.77 4.20 0.65
N ASN A 189 -17.98 2.88 0.80
CA ASN A 189 -18.34 2.01 -0.33
C ASN A 189 -19.72 2.34 -0.92
N ILE A 190 -20.70 2.76 -0.10
CA ILE A 190 -22.00 3.24 -0.60
C ILE A 190 -21.86 4.58 -1.35
N PHE A 191 -21.02 5.50 -0.86
CA PHE A 191 -20.71 6.77 -1.54
C PHE A 191 -20.07 6.48 -2.89
N ASN A 192 -19.10 5.58 -2.90
CA ASN A 192 -18.41 5.10 -4.09
C ASN A 192 -19.40 4.50 -5.11
N TYR A 193 -20.22 3.52 -4.69
CA TYR A 193 -21.21 2.87 -5.54
C TYR A 193 -22.23 3.86 -6.14
N LYS A 194 -22.70 4.84 -5.35
CA LYS A 194 -23.64 5.87 -5.83
C LYS A 194 -23.08 6.80 -6.91
N ILE A 195 -21.77 6.93 -7.00
CA ILE A 195 -21.08 7.82 -7.96
C ILE A 195 -20.34 6.99 -9.04
N GLY A 196 -20.49 5.66 -9.03
CA GLY A 196 -19.91 4.76 -10.04
C GLY A 196 -18.48 4.29 -9.75
N PHE A 197 -17.91 4.63 -8.59
CA PHE A 197 -16.57 4.16 -8.20
C PHE A 197 -16.62 2.70 -7.73
N THR A 198 -16.17 1.78 -8.58
CA THR A 198 -15.79 0.43 -8.18
C THR A 198 -14.43 0.44 -7.43
N ASN A 199 -14.09 -0.64 -6.72
CA ASN A 199 -13.10 -0.65 -5.63
C ASN A 199 -11.61 -0.40 -5.99
N ASN A 200 -11.28 0.07 -7.21
CA ASN A 200 -9.89 0.36 -7.61
C ASN A 200 -9.53 1.86 -7.52
N MET A 201 -10.39 2.71 -6.96
CA MET A 201 -10.13 4.15 -6.83
C MET A 201 -10.14 4.60 -5.36
N GLU A 202 -8.94 4.75 -4.78
CA GLU A 202 -8.73 5.53 -3.55
C GLU A 202 -8.87 7.02 -3.84
N ILE A 203 -10.11 7.49 -3.87
CA ILE A 203 -10.47 8.89 -4.11
C ILE A 203 -9.77 9.84 -3.12
N ALA A 204 -9.00 10.77 -3.67
CA ALA A 204 -9.01 12.16 -3.24
C ALA A 204 -9.82 12.95 -4.28
N ARG A 205 -10.78 13.77 -3.83
CA ARG A 205 -11.75 14.44 -4.73
C ARG A 205 -11.09 15.54 -5.57
N TYR A 206 -10.93 15.34 -6.88
CA TYR A 206 -10.54 16.41 -7.82
C TYR A 206 -11.32 16.38 -9.16
N GLY A 207 -12.65 16.37 -9.06
CA GLY A 207 -13.55 16.91 -10.08
C GLY A 207 -14.03 15.94 -11.18
N ASN A 208 -15.30 15.53 -11.11
CA ASN A 208 -16.02 15.05 -12.29
C ASN A 208 -16.35 16.25 -13.19
N ILE A 209 -15.45 16.62 -14.09
CA ILE A 209 -15.67 17.70 -15.05
C ILE A 209 -16.60 17.25 -16.19
N ASP A 210 -17.43 18.15 -16.72
CA ASP A 210 -18.38 17.80 -17.76
C ASP A 210 -17.67 17.43 -19.08
N ILE A 211 -18.03 16.27 -19.63
CA ILE A 211 -17.41 15.76 -20.86
C ILE A 211 -17.73 16.65 -22.07
N GLY A 212 -18.90 17.29 -22.11
CA GLY A 212 -19.28 18.24 -23.15
C GLY A 212 -18.42 19.51 -23.10
N GLU A 213 -18.20 20.05 -21.90
CA GLU A 213 -17.31 21.19 -21.68
C GLU A 213 -15.86 20.88 -22.08
N VAL A 214 -15.32 19.73 -21.65
CA VAL A 214 -13.96 19.30 -22.02
C VAL A 214 -13.82 19.13 -23.54
N LYS A 215 -14.76 18.44 -24.19
CA LYS A 215 -14.79 18.30 -25.66
C LYS A 215 -14.87 19.65 -26.35
N GLY A 216 -15.68 20.58 -25.84
CA GLY A 216 -15.78 21.94 -26.35
C GLY A 216 -14.47 22.72 -26.27
N ILE A 217 -13.74 22.59 -25.16
CA ILE A 217 -12.43 23.23 -24.96
C ILE A 217 -11.36 22.62 -25.87
N PHE A 218 -11.27 21.29 -25.96
CA PHE A 218 -10.35 20.61 -26.87
C PHE A 218 -10.60 21.05 -28.31
N LYS A 219 -11.86 20.97 -28.77
CA LYS A 219 -12.25 21.37 -30.13
C LYS A 219 -11.95 22.84 -30.43
N LYS A 220 -12.13 23.74 -29.44
CA LYS A 220 -11.80 25.17 -29.59
C LYS A 220 -10.33 25.41 -29.93
N TYR A 221 -9.41 24.60 -29.39
CA TYR A 221 -7.97 24.71 -29.67
C TYR A 221 -7.50 23.74 -30.76
N GLY A 222 -8.42 23.21 -31.57
CA GLY A 222 -8.11 22.33 -32.69
C GLY A 222 -7.74 20.90 -32.31
N TYR A 223 -8.13 20.44 -31.12
CA TYR A 223 -7.93 19.07 -30.66
C TYR A 223 -9.22 18.25 -30.68
N ASP A 224 -9.09 16.95 -30.98
CA ASP A 224 -10.19 16.00 -30.90
C ASP A 224 -10.01 15.09 -29.67
N PHE A 225 -10.81 15.35 -28.63
CA PHE A 225 -10.77 14.58 -27.39
C PHE A 225 -11.14 13.10 -27.60
N ASP A 226 -12.00 12.78 -28.57
CA ASP A 226 -12.43 11.41 -28.85
C ASP A 226 -11.34 10.57 -29.56
N ARG A 227 -10.26 11.22 -30.05
CA ARG A 227 -9.08 10.54 -30.61
C ARG A 227 -8.06 10.10 -29.55
N LEU A 228 -8.17 10.57 -28.31
CA LEU A 228 -7.34 10.09 -27.19
C LEU A 228 -7.71 8.64 -26.84
N ASP A 229 -6.75 7.87 -26.32
CA ASP A 229 -7.06 6.61 -25.66
C ASP A 229 -8.05 6.80 -24.48
N THR A 230 -8.96 5.84 -24.29
CA THR A 230 -10.01 5.92 -23.26
C THR A 230 -9.45 6.01 -21.85
N GLY A 231 -8.30 5.38 -21.57
CA GLY A 231 -7.59 5.52 -20.30
C GLY A 231 -7.03 6.92 -20.06
N PHE A 232 -6.67 7.66 -21.12
CA PHE A 232 -6.26 9.07 -21.02
C PHE A 232 -7.47 10.01 -20.92
N GLN A 233 -8.54 9.75 -21.67
CA GLN A 233 -9.81 10.49 -21.54
C GLN A 233 -10.32 10.43 -20.10
N ASN A 234 -10.41 9.22 -19.53
CA ASN A 234 -10.88 9.01 -18.16
C ASN A 234 -10.01 9.76 -17.14
N LYS A 235 -8.68 9.73 -17.27
CA LYS A 235 -7.77 10.49 -16.39
C LYS A 235 -7.96 12.00 -16.49
N ILE A 236 -8.25 12.53 -17.68
CA ILE A 236 -8.57 13.96 -17.85
C ILE A 236 -9.90 14.30 -17.17
N LEU A 237 -10.90 13.43 -17.29
CA LEU A 237 -12.22 13.62 -16.67
C LEU A 237 -12.25 13.41 -15.15
N GLU A 238 -11.31 12.64 -14.59
CA GLU A 238 -11.21 12.29 -13.17
C GLU A 238 -10.32 13.27 -12.35
N PHE A 239 -9.29 13.83 -12.99
CA PHE A 239 -8.27 14.67 -12.32
C PHE A 239 -8.11 16.07 -12.92
N GLY A 240 -8.82 16.38 -14.00
CA GLY A 240 -8.64 17.61 -14.75
C GLY A 240 -9.29 18.83 -14.10
N VAL A 241 -8.65 19.98 -14.27
CA VAL A 241 -9.21 21.28 -13.89
C VAL A 241 -9.44 22.08 -15.16
N ILE A 242 -10.71 22.39 -15.48
CA ILE A 242 -11.13 23.12 -16.69
C ILE A 242 -10.27 24.36 -16.98
N GLY A 243 -9.97 25.15 -15.95
CA GLY A 243 -9.08 26.33 -16.08
C GLY A 243 -7.68 25.98 -16.57
N LYS A 244 -7.03 24.96 -15.99
CA LYS A 244 -5.68 24.49 -16.36
C LYS A 244 -5.68 23.85 -17.74
N ILE A 245 -6.66 23.01 -18.07
CA ILE A 245 -6.84 22.41 -19.41
C ILE A 245 -6.92 23.52 -20.48
N LYS A 246 -7.79 24.52 -20.25
CA LYS A 246 -7.98 25.65 -21.15
C LYS A 246 -6.72 26.52 -21.28
N GLU A 247 -5.99 26.75 -20.19
CA GLU A 247 -4.74 27.50 -20.19
C GLU A 247 -3.65 26.79 -21.00
N VAL A 248 -3.38 25.52 -20.71
CA VAL A 248 -2.36 24.72 -21.39
C VAL A 248 -2.64 24.62 -22.89
N LEU A 249 -3.88 24.29 -23.29
CA LEU A 249 -4.25 24.21 -24.71
C LEU A 249 -4.17 25.57 -25.41
N CYS A 250 -4.49 26.67 -24.72
CA CYS A 250 -4.31 28.02 -25.24
C CYS A 250 -2.84 28.35 -25.51
N VAL A 251 -1.94 27.97 -24.60
CA VAL A 251 -0.49 28.20 -24.75
C VAL A 251 0.10 27.37 -25.87
N LEU A 252 -0.29 26.09 -25.98
CA LEU A 252 0.11 25.23 -27.09
C LEU A 252 -0.34 25.80 -28.44
N TYR A 253 -1.60 26.28 -28.51
CA TYR A 253 -2.13 26.96 -29.70
C TYR A 253 -1.37 28.25 -30.04
N GLN A 254 -1.09 29.10 -29.04
CA GLN A 254 -0.31 30.35 -29.22
C GLN A 254 1.13 30.11 -29.69
N LEU A 255 1.73 28.99 -29.30
CA LEU A 255 3.08 28.58 -29.71
C LEU A 255 3.09 27.75 -31.01
N ASN A 256 1.94 27.58 -31.66
CA ASN A 256 1.73 26.76 -32.86
C ASN A 256 2.21 25.30 -32.69
N ILE A 257 2.01 24.73 -31.50
CA ILE A 257 2.34 23.35 -31.17
C ILE A 257 1.08 22.50 -31.31
N LYS A 258 1.06 21.61 -32.29
CA LYS A 258 0.00 20.60 -32.46
C LYS A 258 0.54 19.23 -32.08
N ILE A 259 -0.02 18.65 -31.01
CA ILE A 259 0.26 17.27 -30.58
C ILE A 259 -0.79 16.37 -31.23
N ASP A 260 -0.39 15.25 -31.85
CA ASP A 260 -1.34 14.23 -32.30
C ASP A 260 -1.89 13.45 -31.10
N GLU A 261 -3.21 13.40 -30.98
CA GLU A 261 -3.92 12.82 -29.83
C GLU A 261 -3.80 11.30 -29.77
N LYS A 262 -3.57 10.63 -30.91
CA LYS A 262 -3.49 9.18 -31.01
C LYS A 262 -2.07 8.68 -30.75
N GLU A 263 -1.08 9.32 -31.36
CA GLU A 263 0.34 8.94 -31.20
C GLU A 263 0.94 9.45 -29.89
N ASN A 264 0.58 10.67 -29.47
CA ASN A 264 1.19 11.37 -28.36
C ASN A 264 0.17 11.76 -27.26
N GLY A 265 -0.97 11.06 -27.21
CA GLY A 265 -2.05 11.30 -26.23
C GLY A 265 -1.60 11.28 -24.77
N TYR A 266 -0.59 10.46 -24.42
CA TYR A 266 0.00 10.43 -23.08
C TYR A 266 0.67 11.76 -22.71
N PHE A 267 1.42 12.34 -23.65
CA PHE A 267 2.09 13.63 -23.47
C PHE A 267 1.05 14.75 -23.36
N LEU A 268 0.04 14.76 -24.24
CA LEU A 268 -1.06 15.73 -24.18
C LEU A 268 -1.83 15.66 -22.84
N MET A 269 -2.19 14.46 -22.39
CA MET A 269 -2.85 14.20 -21.10
C MET A 269 -2.00 14.69 -19.93
N SER A 270 -0.69 14.39 -19.92
CA SER A 270 0.25 14.83 -18.89
C SER A 270 0.31 16.36 -18.80
N LEU A 271 0.39 17.04 -19.95
CA LEU A 271 0.39 18.50 -20.03
C LEU A 271 -0.92 19.11 -19.51
N VAL A 272 -2.10 18.69 -19.98
CA VAL A 272 -3.36 19.35 -19.59
C VAL A 272 -3.73 19.13 -18.11
N LEU A 273 -3.20 18.08 -17.48
CA LEU A 273 -3.40 17.80 -16.06
C LEU A 273 -2.44 18.58 -15.14
N THR A 274 -1.18 18.80 -15.54
CA THR A 274 -0.13 19.29 -14.62
C THR A 274 0.80 20.36 -15.18
N GLY A 275 0.80 20.56 -16.49
CA GLY A 275 1.56 21.61 -17.16
C GLY A 275 1.10 22.99 -16.71
N ASP A 276 2.06 23.91 -16.67
CA ASP A 276 1.81 25.32 -16.40
C ASP A 276 2.31 26.18 -17.56
N LYS A 277 1.62 27.30 -17.81
CA LYS A 277 1.91 28.20 -18.93
C LYS A 277 3.36 28.69 -18.96
N GLU A 278 3.93 28.95 -17.79
CA GLU A 278 5.26 29.55 -17.69
C GLU A 278 6.35 28.53 -18.00
N SER A 279 6.28 27.33 -17.43
CA SER A 279 7.19 26.22 -17.75
C SER A 279 7.11 25.84 -19.23
N ILE A 280 5.91 25.76 -19.80
CA ILE A 280 5.74 25.48 -21.23
C ILE A 280 6.43 26.56 -22.07
N ALA A 281 6.15 27.84 -21.83
CA ALA A 281 6.74 28.95 -22.58
C ALA A 281 8.27 29.05 -22.41
N ARG A 282 8.79 28.86 -21.18
CA ARG A 282 10.23 28.87 -20.87
C ARG A 282 10.97 27.71 -21.55
N THR A 283 10.45 26.49 -21.45
CA THR A 283 11.04 25.30 -22.09
C THR A 283 11.00 25.42 -23.61
N MET A 284 9.90 25.91 -24.18
CA MET A 284 9.78 26.18 -25.62
C MET A 284 10.79 27.22 -26.12
N LYS A 285 10.92 28.36 -25.44
CA LYS A 285 11.93 29.38 -25.77
C LYS A 285 13.35 28.81 -25.70
N PHE A 286 13.61 27.91 -24.74
CA PHE A 286 14.91 27.27 -24.59
C PHE A 286 15.23 26.28 -25.72
N ILE A 287 14.30 25.40 -26.14
CA ILE A 287 14.59 24.47 -27.24
C ILE A 287 14.67 25.16 -28.61
N LEU A 288 13.89 26.22 -28.82
CA LEU A 288 13.95 27.01 -30.05
C LEU A 288 15.31 27.71 -30.20
N SER A 289 15.88 28.28 -29.12
CA SER A 289 17.24 28.86 -29.17
C SER A 289 18.34 27.82 -29.36
N LYS A 290 18.03 26.52 -29.21
CA LYS A 290 18.91 25.38 -29.48
C LYS A 290 18.66 24.69 -30.83
N ASN A 291 17.77 25.23 -31.67
CA ASN A 291 17.37 24.64 -32.96
C ASN A 291 16.90 23.17 -32.83
N VAL A 292 16.12 22.88 -31.78
CA VAL A 292 15.56 21.55 -31.49
C VAL A 292 14.06 21.53 -31.75
N LEU A 293 13.61 20.51 -32.49
CA LEU A 293 12.20 20.21 -32.75
C LEU A 293 11.48 19.75 -31.46
N VAL A 294 10.28 20.27 -31.23
CA VAL A 294 9.48 20.09 -30.00
C VAL A 294 9.13 18.62 -29.76
N GLU A 295 8.86 17.91 -30.85
CA GLU A 295 8.46 16.51 -30.92
C GLU A 295 9.49 15.59 -30.25
N LYS A 296 10.77 16.01 -30.18
CA LYS A 296 11.81 15.26 -29.47
C LYS A 296 11.63 15.26 -27.95
N LEU A 297 10.87 16.21 -27.40
CA LEU A 297 10.54 16.25 -25.97
C LEU A 297 9.28 15.44 -25.61
N PHE A 298 8.52 14.92 -26.59
CA PHE A 298 7.30 14.16 -26.30
C PHE A 298 7.54 12.88 -25.47
N LYS A 299 8.80 12.38 -25.47
CA LYS A 299 9.26 11.25 -24.65
C LYS A 299 9.57 11.60 -23.19
N ILE A 300 9.58 12.88 -22.82
CA ILE A 300 9.88 13.38 -21.47
C ILE A 300 8.93 14.54 -21.07
N PRO A 301 7.60 14.30 -20.95
CA PRO A 301 6.61 15.33 -20.61
C PRO A 301 6.94 16.18 -19.38
N SER A 302 7.67 15.62 -18.42
CA SER A 302 8.15 16.25 -17.19
C SER A 302 8.87 17.59 -17.41
N VAL A 303 9.53 17.81 -18.56
CA VAL A 303 10.29 19.04 -18.88
C VAL A 303 9.44 20.29 -19.12
N PHE A 304 8.12 20.13 -19.25
CA PHE A 304 7.16 21.23 -19.46
C PHE A 304 6.43 21.62 -18.16
N ILE A 305 6.80 21.04 -17.02
CA ILE A 305 6.11 21.18 -15.73
C ILE A 305 7.10 21.70 -14.69
N SER A 306 6.67 22.67 -13.89
CA SER A 306 7.47 23.25 -12.80
C SER A 306 7.76 22.24 -11.69
N GLU A 307 8.98 22.31 -11.13
CA GLU A 307 9.37 21.56 -9.92
C GLU A 307 8.59 22.02 -8.67
N ASP A 308 8.15 23.27 -8.65
CA ASP A 308 7.53 23.96 -7.51
C ASP A 308 5.99 24.04 -7.59
N ASN A 309 5.32 22.96 -8.01
CA ASN A 309 3.85 22.88 -7.94
C ASN A 309 3.37 22.72 -6.48
N THR A 310 3.49 23.81 -5.72
CA THR A 310 3.37 23.89 -4.25
C THR A 310 1.96 23.64 -3.71
N GLU A 311 0.91 23.76 -4.53
CA GLU A 311 -0.44 23.28 -4.19
C GLU A 311 -0.47 21.76 -3.94
N PHE A 312 0.27 20.98 -4.72
CA PHE A 312 0.33 19.51 -4.59
C PHE A 312 1.21 19.05 -3.42
N ASN A 313 2.27 19.80 -3.10
CA ASN A 313 3.25 19.40 -2.09
C ASN A 313 2.77 19.49 -0.63
N ARG A 314 1.59 20.06 -0.37
CA ARG A 314 1.00 20.15 0.99
C ARG A 314 0.25 18.88 1.42
N GLU A 315 -0.34 18.11 0.50
CA GLU A 315 -1.05 16.86 0.82
C GLU A 315 -0.13 15.63 0.78
N LYS A 316 0.88 15.61 1.66
CA LYS A 316 1.75 14.43 1.84
C LYS A 316 0.96 13.21 2.31
N THR A 317 0.72 12.25 1.41
CA THR A 317 0.75 10.78 1.68
C THR A 317 0.36 9.97 0.46
N ASN A 318 -0.51 10.50 -0.40
CA ASN A 318 -1.12 9.71 -1.46
C ASN A 318 -1.46 10.59 -2.66
N ARG A 319 -0.45 10.84 -3.50
CA ARG A 319 -0.69 10.98 -4.93
C ARG A 319 0.58 10.70 -5.71
N PHE A 320 0.47 9.61 -6.48
CA PHE A 320 0.81 9.59 -7.89
C PHE A 320 2.35 9.24 -8.16
N LYS A 321 2.77 8.55 -9.28
CA LYS A 321 4.11 8.66 -10.02
C LYS A 321 4.09 8.47 -11.58
N ILE A 322 4.57 9.44 -12.37
CA ILE A 322 5.03 9.30 -13.77
C ILE A 322 6.52 9.01 -13.73
N VAL A 323 6.91 7.95 -14.44
CA VAL A 323 8.31 7.63 -14.68
C VAL A 323 8.47 7.59 -16.19
N ASP A 324 9.34 8.43 -16.75
CA ASP A 324 9.68 8.46 -18.19
C ASP A 324 10.43 7.17 -18.67
N TYR A 325 10.30 6.08 -17.90
CA TYR A 325 10.85 4.74 -18.12
C TYR A 325 9.88 3.58 -17.89
N SER A 326 8.68 3.80 -17.34
CA SER A 326 7.73 2.71 -17.11
C SER A 326 6.29 3.18 -17.26
N ILE A 327 5.66 2.71 -18.33
CA ILE A 327 4.21 2.58 -18.37
C ILE A 327 3.83 1.58 -17.25
N PHE A 328 2.73 1.85 -16.55
CA PHE A 328 2.14 1.05 -15.46
C PHE A 328 2.83 1.08 -14.08
N SER A 329 2.32 1.97 -13.22
CA SER A 329 1.81 1.58 -11.90
C SER A 329 0.39 2.16 -11.84
N GLU A 330 -0.63 1.29 -11.75
CA GLU A 330 -2.02 1.69 -11.98
C GLU A 330 -2.60 2.56 -10.85
N ASP A 331 -2.13 2.36 -9.62
CA ASP A 331 -2.81 2.88 -8.44
C ASP A 331 -2.67 4.39 -8.23
N LYS A 332 -1.76 5.10 -8.93
CA LYS A 332 -1.45 6.54 -8.73
C LYS A 332 -0.33 7.07 -9.72
N PRO A 333 -0.53 8.04 -10.67
CA PRO A 333 0.54 8.65 -11.57
C PRO A 333 0.95 10.21 -11.54
N TYR A 334 2.07 10.64 -10.90
CA TYR A 334 2.52 12.01 -10.44
C TYR A 334 3.64 12.54 -11.27
N ILE A 335 3.43 13.74 -11.76
CA ILE A 335 4.31 14.32 -12.71
C ILE A 335 5.25 15.21 -11.91
N VAL A 336 6.40 14.63 -11.53
CA VAL A 336 7.52 15.45 -11.05
C VAL A 336 7.85 16.39 -12.19
N GLY A 337 7.62 17.69 -11.99
CA GLY A 337 8.17 18.66 -12.91
C GLY A 337 9.68 18.54 -12.95
N THR A 338 10.27 18.73 -14.12
CA THR A 338 11.73 18.75 -14.30
C THR A 338 12.14 19.88 -15.25
N ALA A 339 11.30 20.89 -15.43
CA ALA A 339 11.59 21.98 -16.36
C ALA A 339 12.90 22.72 -16.03
N GLU A 340 13.27 22.83 -14.75
CA GLU A 340 14.53 23.46 -14.35
C GLU A 340 15.72 22.51 -14.49
N ARG A 341 15.63 21.28 -13.94
CA ARG A 341 16.59 20.19 -14.17
C ARG A 341 16.91 20.01 -15.64
N PHE A 342 15.91 20.00 -16.52
CA PHE A 342 16.09 19.90 -17.97
C PHE A 342 17.03 20.98 -18.53
N ARG A 343 16.83 22.24 -18.13
CA ARG A 343 17.69 23.37 -18.55
C ARG A 343 19.10 23.23 -17.96
N ASN A 344 19.19 22.96 -16.65
CA ASN A 344 20.46 22.84 -15.93
C ASN A 344 21.31 21.68 -16.46
N ASN A 345 20.71 20.50 -16.64
CA ASN A 345 21.33 19.30 -17.20
C ASN A 345 21.72 19.46 -18.67
N THR A 346 20.91 20.18 -19.47
CA THR A 346 21.29 20.52 -20.85
C THR A 346 22.55 21.38 -20.86
N LEU A 347 22.55 22.49 -20.11
CA LEU A 347 23.69 23.41 -20.04
C LEU A 347 24.93 22.73 -19.45
N LEU A 348 24.75 21.79 -18.52
CA LEU A 348 25.81 20.97 -17.96
C LEU A 348 26.43 20.05 -19.01
N LEU A 349 25.63 19.21 -19.69
CA LEU A 349 26.12 18.26 -20.69
C LEU A 349 26.74 18.96 -21.91
N GLU A 350 26.26 20.16 -22.26
CA GLU A 350 26.87 21.00 -23.31
C GLU A 350 28.31 21.42 -22.97
N ARG A 351 28.66 21.63 -21.69
CA ARG A 351 30.05 21.92 -21.26
C ARG A 351 31.00 20.76 -21.55
N TYR A 352 30.50 19.52 -21.54
CA TYR A 352 31.24 18.31 -21.92
C TYR A 352 31.10 17.97 -23.42
N GLY A 353 30.62 18.92 -24.24
CA GLY A 353 30.55 18.81 -25.70
C GLY A 353 29.36 18.02 -26.24
N LEU A 354 28.32 17.77 -25.44
CA LEU A 354 27.13 17.03 -25.84
C LEU A 354 25.98 17.99 -26.16
N SER A 355 25.61 18.11 -27.45
CA SER A 355 24.49 18.97 -27.87
C SER A 355 23.14 18.41 -27.41
N LEU A 356 22.19 19.30 -27.10
CA LEU A 356 20.80 18.91 -26.77
C LEU A 356 20.19 17.97 -27.82
N LYS A 357 20.40 18.27 -29.12
CA LYS A 357 19.92 17.45 -30.23
C LYS A 357 20.45 16.01 -30.13
N SER A 358 21.77 15.83 -29.95
CA SER A 358 22.38 14.51 -29.80
C SER A 358 21.93 13.75 -28.55
N ILE A 359 21.65 14.46 -27.46
CA ILE A 359 21.17 13.83 -26.21
C ILE A 359 19.74 13.30 -26.42
N LEU A 360 18.85 14.12 -26.98
CA LEU A 360 17.46 13.72 -27.24
C LEU A 360 17.33 12.58 -28.28
N ASP A 361 18.23 12.54 -29.26
CA ASP A 361 18.27 11.46 -30.27
C ASP A 361 18.80 10.13 -29.73
N LYS A 362 19.54 10.14 -28.63
CA LYS A 362 20.18 8.95 -28.05
C LYS A 362 19.54 8.47 -26.77
N TYR A 363 19.36 9.36 -25.81
CA TYR A 363 18.96 9.01 -24.45
C TYR A 363 18.38 10.26 -23.74
N PRO A 364 17.15 10.70 -24.08
CA PRO A 364 16.58 11.97 -23.60
C PRO A 364 16.45 12.04 -22.07
N GLN A 365 16.26 10.91 -21.40
CA GLN A 365 15.96 10.87 -19.97
C GLN A 365 17.17 11.08 -19.05
N VAL A 366 18.37 11.32 -19.59
CA VAL A 366 19.47 11.87 -18.78
C VAL A 366 19.15 13.30 -18.33
N LEU A 367 18.35 14.05 -19.12
CA LEU A 367 18.05 15.46 -18.87
C LEU A 367 17.09 15.71 -17.71
N ILE A 368 16.36 14.68 -17.27
CA ILE A 368 15.37 14.74 -16.18
C ILE A 368 15.91 14.21 -14.84
N VAL A 369 17.19 13.81 -14.82
CA VAL A 369 17.88 13.38 -13.60
C VAL A 369 18.05 14.56 -12.65
N ASP A 370 18.15 14.27 -11.36
CA ASP A 370 18.58 15.25 -10.36
C ASP A 370 19.93 15.89 -10.76
N SER A 371 19.99 17.23 -10.77
CA SER A 371 21.14 17.95 -11.37
C SER A 371 22.44 17.71 -10.60
N GLU A 372 22.37 17.62 -9.27
CA GLU A 372 23.53 17.36 -8.41
C GLU A 372 24.05 15.93 -8.65
N ARG A 373 23.16 14.94 -8.73
CA ARG A 373 23.54 13.57 -9.07
C ARG A 373 24.12 13.46 -10.48
N LEU A 374 23.55 14.15 -11.47
CA LEU A 374 24.09 14.11 -12.85
C LEU A 374 25.50 14.73 -12.91
N TYR A 375 25.71 15.86 -12.23
CA TYR A 375 27.02 16.49 -12.10
C TYR A 375 28.05 15.52 -11.51
N ASN A 376 27.74 14.91 -10.36
CA ASN A 376 28.67 14.01 -9.70
C ASN A 376 28.93 12.73 -10.51
N ASN A 377 27.90 12.16 -11.17
CA ASN A 377 28.10 11.03 -12.06
C ASN A 377 28.96 11.39 -13.29
N LEU A 378 28.89 12.62 -13.80
CA LEU A 378 29.73 13.11 -14.90
C LEU A 378 31.19 13.29 -14.50
N GLU A 379 31.45 13.93 -13.35
CA GLU A 379 32.82 14.09 -12.83
C GLU A 379 33.45 12.72 -12.57
N MET A 380 32.74 11.85 -11.86
CA MET A 380 33.22 10.49 -11.58
C MET A 380 33.42 9.66 -12.85
N PHE A 381 32.56 9.83 -13.88
CA PHE A 381 32.74 9.19 -15.18
C PHE A 381 34.08 9.56 -15.84
N LEU A 382 34.54 10.80 -15.69
CA LEU A 382 35.85 11.24 -16.17
C LEU A 382 37.00 10.74 -15.28
N GLU A 383 36.84 10.74 -13.95
CA GLU A 383 37.84 10.22 -12.99
C GLU A 383 38.11 8.71 -13.18
N TYR A 384 37.09 7.90 -13.52
CA TYR A 384 37.27 6.50 -13.94
C TYR A 384 37.82 6.35 -15.38
N GLY A 385 38.24 7.45 -16.03
CA GLY A 385 38.88 7.44 -17.34
C GLY A 385 37.95 7.19 -18.53
N PHE A 386 36.62 7.25 -18.36
CA PHE A 386 35.67 7.17 -19.46
C PHE A 386 35.60 8.50 -20.23
N SER A 387 35.13 8.46 -21.49
CA SER A 387 35.17 9.64 -22.36
C SER A 387 34.14 9.60 -23.48
N PHE A 388 33.38 10.70 -23.66
CA PHE A 388 32.45 10.88 -24.77
C PHE A 388 33.15 11.05 -26.12
N THR A 389 34.38 11.58 -26.15
CA THR A 389 35.10 11.86 -27.41
C THR A 389 35.70 10.60 -28.02
N LYS A 390 36.25 9.70 -27.19
CA LYS A 390 36.76 8.39 -27.62
C LYS A 390 35.62 7.44 -28.06
N ASN A 391 34.48 7.49 -27.37
CA ASN A 391 33.36 6.57 -27.57
C ASN A 391 32.10 7.22 -28.20
N LYS A 392 32.26 8.04 -29.27
CA LYS A 392 31.12 8.67 -29.98
C LYS A 392 30.02 7.70 -30.46
N ARG A 393 30.34 6.40 -30.62
CA ARG A 393 29.37 5.36 -31.02
C ARG A 393 28.55 4.78 -29.86
N LEU A 394 29.03 4.91 -28.63
CA LEU A 394 28.40 4.39 -27.40
C LEU A 394 27.83 5.52 -26.51
N ILE A 395 27.54 6.69 -27.10
CA ILE A 395 27.00 7.86 -26.38
C ILE A 395 25.71 7.50 -25.64
N ASP A 396 24.84 6.70 -26.23
CA ASP A 396 23.63 6.16 -25.58
C ASP A 396 23.96 5.36 -24.31
N SER A 397 24.94 4.47 -24.38
CA SER A 397 25.40 3.65 -23.24
C SER A 397 26.05 4.50 -22.14
N SER A 398 26.85 5.50 -22.51
CA SER A 398 27.43 6.47 -21.58
C SER A 398 26.36 7.33 -20.89
N LEU A 399 25.44 7.92 -21.66
CA LEU A 399 24.32 8.71 -21.10
C LEU A 399 23.40 7.86 -20.22
N SER A 400 23.21 6.58 -20.56
CA SER A 400 22.51 5.62 -19.72
C SER A 400 23.19 5.40 -18.38
N ALA A 401 24.51 5.18 -18.38
CA ALA A 401 25.30 4.97 -17.17
C ALA A 401 25.17 6.14 -16.18
N LEU A 402 25.21 7.39 -16.68
CA LEU A 402 25.04 8.61 -15.87
C LEU A 402 23.71 8.68 -15.12
N THR A 403 22.70 7.90 -15.51
CA THR A 403 21.41 7.87 -14.80
C THR A 403 21.37 6.92 -13.62
N SER A 404 22.44 6.15 -13.37
CA SER A 404 22.55 5.24 -12.24
C SER A 404 22.51 5.96 -10.88
N ILE A 405 21.88 5.31 -9.90
CA ILE A 405 21.76 5.81 -8.52
C ILE A 405 23.05 5.53 -7.73
N ARG A 406 23.81 4.49 -8.11
CA ARG A 406 25.04 4.04 -7.43
C ARG A 406 26.21 3.90 -8.42
N PHE A 407 26.36 4.85 -9.34
CA PHE A 407 27.34 4.81 -10.42
C PHE A 407 28.73 4.37 -9.94
N CYS A 408 29.28 5.06 -8.93
CA CYS A 408 30.62 4.80 -8.42
C CYS A 408 30.75 3.42 -7.78
N ASP A 409 29.86 3.05 -6.85
CA ASP A 409 29.94 1.75 -6.16
C ASP A 409 29.91 0.58 -7.17
N ILE A 410 29.11 0.71 -8.24
CA ILE A 410 28.97 -0.32 -9.30
C ILE A 410 30.26 -0.40 -10.15
N VAL A 411 30.84 0.75 -10.51
CA VAL A 411 32.11 0.78 -11.26
C VAL A 411 33.27 0.23 -10.40
N ASP A 412 33.31 0.59 -9.11
CA ASP A 412 34.29 0.06 -8.15
C ASP A 412 34.22 -1.46 -8.07
N GLN A 413 33.01 -2.06 -7.95
CA GLN A 413 32.86 -3.51 -7.96
C GLN A 413 33.42 -4.17 -9.22
N PHE A 414 33.08 -3.66 -10.41
CA PHE A 414 33.61 -4.21 -11.66
C PHE A 414 35.15 -4.21 -11.70
N ILE A 415 35.78 -3.13 -11.24
CA ILE A 415 37.25 -2.99 -11.19
C ILE A 415 37.88 -3.99 -10.21
N GLU A 416 37.26 -4.18 -9.04
CA GLU A 416 37.80 -4.96 -7.92
C GLU A 416 37.62 -6.47 -8.12
N VAL A 417 36.44 -6.94 -8.55
CA VAL A 417 36.16 -8.40 -8.59
C VAL A 417 36.84 -9.13 -9.75
N HIS A 418 37.34 -8.43 -10.77
CA HIS A 418 37.89 -9.08 -11.96
C HIS A 418 38.89 -8.21 -12.76
N PRO A 419 40.03 -8.77 -13.23
CA PRO A 419 40.98 -8.10 -14.14
C PRO A 419 40.33 -7.38 -15.33
N TYR A 420 39.59 -8.11 -16.18
CA TYR A 420 38.89 -7.53 -17.32
C TYR A 420 37.73 -6.56 -17.02
N GLY A 421 37.39 -6.26 -15.76
CA GLY A 421 36.20 -5.48 -15.42
C GLY A 421 36.15 -4.07 -16.02
N ILE A 422 37.26 -3.31 -15.95
CA ILE A 422 37.34 -1.97 -16.57
C ILE A 422 37.27 -2.04 -18.10
N LYS A 423 37.81 -3.12 -18.70
CA LYS A 423 37.74 -3.38 -20.15
C LYS A 423 36.32 -3.70 -20.58
N TYR A 424 35.61 -4.55 -19.82
CA TYR A 424 34.19 -4.85 -20.03
C TYR A 424 33.33 -3.60 -19.97
N LEU A 425 33.54 -2.74 -18.96
CA LEU A 425 32.78 -1.50 -18.82
C LEU A 425 32.92 -0.56 -20.02
N ARG A 426 34.12 -0.45 -20.63
CA ARG A 426 34.35 0.40 -21.81
C ARG A 426 33.45 0.05 -23.01
N ASP A 427 33.07 -1.23 -23.12
CA ASP A 427 32.19 -1.75 -24.17
C ASP A 427 30.70 -1.79 -23.73
N ASN A 428 30.41 -1.85 -22.43
CA ASN A 428 29.09 -2.20 -21.88
C ASN A 428 28.53 -1.20 -20.84
N LEU A 429 28.95 0.07 -20.84
CA LEU A 429 28.57 1.11 -19.86
C LEU A 429 27.08 1.15 -19.45
N SER A 430 26.16 0.82 -20.36
CA SER A 430 24.72 0.74 -20.07
C SER A 430 24.36 -0.23 -18.94
N CYS A 431 25.18 -1.25 -18.67
CA CYS A 431 24.97 -2.20 -17.57
C CYS A 431 24.98 -1.50 -16.19
N ILE A 432 25.70 -0.38 -16.03
CA ILE A 432 25.79 0.38 -14.76
C ILE A 432 24.43 0.93 -14.32
N LYS A 433 23.51 1.20 -15.26
CA LYS A 433 22.12 1.57 -14.93
C LYS A 433 21.30 0.38 -14.43
N THR A 434 21.57 -0.82 -14.94
CA THR A 434 20.76 -2.02 -14.70
C THR A 434 21.01 -2.66 -13.34
N ILE A 435 22.08 -2.28 -12.66
CA ILE A 435 22.49 -2.83 -11.36
C ILE A 435 22.02 -1.85 -10.28
N SER A 436 21.32 -2.35 -9.26
CA SER A 436 20.72 -1.52 -8.20
C SER A 436 21.56 -1.42 -6.93
N SER A 437 22.56 -2.29 -6.78
CA SER A 437 23.34 -2.48 -5.57
C SER A 437 24.77 -2.89 -5.88
N ALA A 438 25.73 -2.47 -5.06
CA ALA A 438 27.10 -2.99 -5.06
C ALA A 438 27.17 -4.47 -4.63
N PHE A 439 26.10 -4.99 -4.02
CA PHE A 439 26.01 -6.37 -3.57
C PHE A 439 25.14 -7.23 -4.52
N ASP A 440 24.92 -6.81 -5.76
CA ASP A 440 24.18 -7.59 -6.77
C ASP A 440 24.87 -8.95 -7.01
N VAL A 441 24.07 -10.02 -7.20
CA VAL A 441 24.55 -11.40 -7.39
C VAL A 441 25.61 -11.50 -8.49
N ILE A 442 25.51 -10.66 -9.52
CA ILE A 442 26.46 -10.63 -10.65
C ILE A 442 27.93 -10.48 -10.20
N PHE A 443 28.20 -9.66 -9.17
CA PHE A 443 29.56 -9.43 -8.68
C PHE A 443 30.10 -10.62 -7.89
N TYR A 444 29.23 -11.29 -7.13
CA TYR A 444 29.57 -12.53 -6.42
C TYR A 444 29.83 -13.68 -7.40
N SER A 445 29.02 -13.80 -8.46
CA SER A 445 29.22 -14.78 -9.53
C SER A 445 30.54 -14.52 -10.28
N MET A 446 30.85 -13.27 -10.61
CA MET A 446 32.13 -12.89 -11.23
C MET A 446 33.32 -13.23 -10.31
N TYR A 447 33.27 -12.81 -9.04
CA TYR A 447 34.32 -13.10 -8.05
C TYR A 447 34.54 -14.61 -7.88
N TYR A 448 33.47 -15.38 -7.70
CA TYR A 448 33.54 -16.85 -7.55
C TYR A 448 34.17 -17.52 -8.77
N SER A 449 33.73 -17.14 -9.98
CA SER A 449 34.26 -17.69 -11.22
C SER A 449 35.76 -17.38 -11.39
N ASN A 450 36.19 -16.17 -11.05
CA ASN A 450 37.58 -15.76 -11.13
C ASN A 450 38.48 -16.55 -10.15
N VAL A 451 38.04 -16.67 -8.89
CA VAL A 451 38.82 -17.30 -7.80
C VAL A 451 38.93 -18.82 -7.96
N LEU A 452 37.92 -19.48 -8.53
CA LEU A 452 37.85 -20.96 -8.57
C LEU A 452 37.97 -21.57 -9.97
N GLU A 453 37.52 -20.88 -11.02
CA GLU A 453 37.55 -21.36 -12.41
C GLU A 453 38.53 -20.56 -13.30
N GLY A 454 39.09 -19.44 -12.81
CA GLY A 454 40.13 -18.64 -13.47
C GLY A 454 39.62 -17.44 -14.28
N GLU A 455 40.54 -16.53 -14.63
CA GLU A 455 40.24 -15.20 -15.19
C GLU A 455 39.46 -15.21 -16.52
N ASP A 456 39.62 -16.23 -17.36
CA ASP A 456 38.92 -16.31 -18.65
C ASP A 456 37.50 -16.88 -18.52
N ARG A 457 37.08 -17.37 -17.33
CA ARG A 457 35.75 -17.98 -17.15
C ARG A 457 34.61 -16.96 -17.12
N ALA A 458 34.85 -15.79 -16.52
CA ALA A 458 33.80 -14.80 -16.31
C ALA A 458 33.29 -14.19 -17.62
N PHE A 459 34.18 -14.08 -18.62
CA PHE A 459 33.98 -13.30 -19.83
C PHE A 459 34.26 -14.09 -21.11
N ARG A 460 33.39 -13.90 -22.10
CA ARG A 460 33.60 -14.33 -23.48
C ARG A 460 33.80 -13.15 -24.41
N ARG A 461 34.59 -13.36 -25.45
CA ARG A 461 34.69 -12.45 -26.59
C ARG A 461 33.64 -12.84 -27.62
N ILE A 462 32.86 -11.88 -28.10
CA ILE A 462 31.90 -12.08 -29.20
C ILE A 462 32.23 -11.13 -30.34
N ILE A 463 31.95 -11.54 -31.58
CA ILE A 463 32.10 -10.66 -32.75
C ILE A 463 30.71 -10.21 -33.21
N SER A 464 30.51 -8.90 -33.29
CA SER A 464 29.30 -8.28 -33.84
C SER A 464 29.68 -7.10 -34.72
N ASN A 465 29.06 -6.94 -35.88
CA ASN A 465 29.36 -5.86 -36.83
C ASN A 465 30.87 -5.68 -37.13
N ASN A 466 31.58 -6.80 -37.34
CA ASN A 466 33.04 -6.88 -37.54
C ASN A 466 33.88 -6.24 -36.42
N ARG A 467 33.40 -6.31 -35.18
CA ARG A 467 34.11 -5.86 -33.97
C ARG A 467 34.04 -6.91 -32.88
N GLU A 468 35.15 -7.11 -32.20
CA GLU A 468 35.22 -7.89 -30.96
C GLU A 468 34.67 -7.05 -29.81
N TYR A 469 33.81 -7.67 -29.00
CA TYR A 469 33.25 -7.11 -27.77
C TYR A 469 33.52 -8.08 -26.63
N LEU A 470 33.87 -7.56 -25.46
CA LEU A 470 33.89 -8.37 -24.24
C LEU A 470 32.48 -8.44 -23.64
N CYS A 471 31.99 -9.65 -23.37
CA CYS A 471 30.69 -9.87 -22.75
C CYS A 471 30.81 -10.87 -21.59
N LEU A 472 29.96 -10.74 -20.58
CA LEU A 472 29.84 -11.79 -19.56
C LEU A 472 29.32 -13.09 -20.19
N HIS A 473 29.72 -14.22 -19.61
CA HIS A 473 29.09 -15.51 -19.89
C HIS A 473 27.60 -15.50 -19.45
N GLY A 474 26.78 -16.27 -20.17
CA GLY A 474 25.31 -16.17 -20.05
C GLY A 474 24.76 -16.64 -18.71
N ASP A 475 25.39 -17.65 -18.11
CA ASP A 475 25.12 -18.17 -16.76
C ASP A 475 25.52 -17.16 -15.67
N ILE A 476 26.71 -16.56 -15.76
CA ILE A 476 27.18 -15.54 -14.81
C ILE A 476 26.35 -14.24 -14.87
N ASN A 477 25.80 -13.90 -16.04
CA ASN A 477 24.88 -12.77 -16.21
C ASN A 477 23.40 -13.15 -15.97
N ASN A 478 23.11 -14.38 -15.52
CA ASN A 478 21.73 -14.88 -15.40
C ASN A 478 21.04 -14.38 -14.13
N ARG A 479 20.45 -13.17 -14.20
CA ARG A 479 19.71 -12.59 -13.07
C ARG A 479 18.28 -13.13 -12.89
N PHE A 480 17.81 -14.03 -13.77
CA PHE A 480 16.39 -14.39 -13.88
C PHE A 480 16.12 -15.88 -14.14
N GLY A 481 17.11 -16.76 -13.98
CA GLY A 481 16.97 -18.22 -14.18
C GLY A 481 17.78 -19.01 -13.16
N GLU A 482 18.26 -20.19 -13.54
CA GLU A 482 19.14 -20.98 -12.67
C GLU A 482 20.41 -20.19 -12.30
N ALA A 483 20.60 -20.03 -10.99
CA ALA A 483 21.70 -19.30 -10.41
C ALA A 483 23.05 -19.99 -10.70
N TYR A 484 24.02 -19.23 -11.22
CA TYR A 484 25.37 -19.73 -11.44
C TYR A 484 25.95 -20.31 -10.14
N MET A 485 26.26 -21.61 -10.15
CA MET A 485 26.69 -22.41 -8.99
C MET A 485 25.80 -22.27 -7.74
N GLY A 486 24.50 -21.98 -7.92
CA GLY A 486 23.56 -21.79 -6.83
C GLY A 486 23.73 -20.48 -6.03
N ILE A 487 24.50 -19.50 -6.56
CA ILE A 487 24.71 -18.18 -5.94
C ILE A 487 23.44 -17.32 -6.12
N THR A 488 22.77 -17.02 -5.02
CA THR A 488 21.51 -16.26 -4.95
C THR A 488 21.64 -15.08 -3.99
N ASP A 489 20.66 -14.16 -4.00
CA ASP A 489 20.66 -12.99 -3.11
C ASP A 489 20.74 -13.33 -1.61
N THR A 490 20.29 -14.52 -1.19
CA THR A 490 20.25 -14.94 0.21
C THR A 490 21.50 -15.69 0.68
N ASN A 491 22.25 -16.34 -0.23
CA ASN A 491 23.40 -17.18 0.12
C ASN A 491 24.74 -16.71 -0.48
N LYS A 492 24.75 -15.68 -1.34
CA LYS A 492 25.97 -15.21 -2.03
C LYS A 492 27.19 -14.99 -1.12
N VAL A 493 26.99 -14.40 0.06
CA VAL A 493 28.08 -14.15 1.04
C VAL A 493 28.69 -15.45 1.55
N SER A 494 27.87 -16.46 1.87
CA SER A 494 28.36 -17.75 2.37
C SER A 494 28.93 -18.64 1.26
N VAL A 495 28.33 -18.66 0.07
CA VAL A 495 28.83 -19.48 -1.06
C VAL A 495 30.21 -18.99 -1.53
N THR A 496 30.44 -17.68 -1.51
CA THR A 496 31.72 -17.07 -1.93
C THR A 496 32.75 -16.92 -0.80
N ASN A 497 32.43 -17.37 0.42
CA ASN A 497 33.24 -17.14 1.64
C ASN A 497 33.65 -15.66 1.83
N THR A 498 32.71 -14.74 1.55
CA THR A 498 32.98 -13.30 1.66
C THR A 498 33.02 -12.88 3.13
N PHE A 499 34.16 -12.37 3.55
CA PHE A 499 34.36 -11.76 4.86
C PHE A 499 33.76 -10.36 4.90
N ILE A 500 33.15 -10.00 6.03
CA ILE A 500 32.58 -8.66 6.27
C ILE A 500 33.37 -8.02 7.42
N PRO A 501 34.34 -7.13 7.13
CA PRO A 501 35.14 -6.46 8.14
C PRO A 501 34.28 -5.61 9.08
N LYS A 502 34.70 -5.53 10.35
CA LYS A 502 34.05 -4.71 11.39
C LYS A 502 34.98 -3.57 11.80
N PHE A 503 34.44 -2.35 11.84
CA PHE A 503 35.17 -1.12 12.19
C PHE A 503 34.62 -0.46 13.44
N LYS A 504 35.46 0.26 14.18
CA LYS A 504 35.08 0.83 15.49
C LYS A 504 33.95 1.85 15.37
N ASP A 505 34.05 2.73 14.38
CA ASP A 505 33.11 3.83 14.12
C ASP A 505 32.20 3.52 12.88
N GLN A 506 31.97 2.24 12.55
CA GLN A 506 31.33 1.82 11.30
C GLN A 506 30.03 2.58 10.96
N ASP A 507 29.11 2.68 11.92
CA ASP A 507 27.82 3.36 11.70
C ASP A 507 27.99 4.86 11.51
N LYS A 508 28.96 5.48 12.18
CA LYS A 508 29.32 6.89 12.00
C LYS A 508 29.89 7.13 10.60
N TYR A 509 30.77 6.24 10.12
CA TYR A 509 31.33 6.32 8.77
C TYR A 509 30.24 6.17 7.70
N ARG A 510 29.35 5.17 7.83
CA ARG A 510 28.21 4.99 6.91
C ARG A 510 27.26 6.19 6.93
N ASN A 511 26.91 6.72 8.10
CA ASN A 511 26.07 7.93 8.23
C ASN A 511 26.71 9.18 7.57
N ILE A 512 28.03 9.34 7.65
CA ILE A 512 28.75 10.43 6.98
C ILE A 512 28.66 10.29 5.46
N LEU A 513 28.94 9.09 4.93
CA LEU A 513 28.82 8.81 3.49
C LEU A 513 27.39 9.01 2.99
N GLU A 514 26.38 8.60 3.77
CA GLU A 514 24.98 8.75 3.37
C GLU A 514 24.49 10.20 3.32
N LYS A 515 25.07 11.08 4.16
CA LYS A 515 24.82 12.53 4.13
C LYS A 515 25.67 13.27 3.09
N ASN A 516 26.71 12.65 2.56
CA ASN A 516 27.66 13.22 1.61
C ASN A 516 27.79 12.35 0.34
N LYS A 517 26.66 11.83 -0.17
CA LYS A 517 26.61 10.89 -1.33
C LYS A 517 27.20 11.44 -2.64
N TYR A 518 27.42 12.75 -2.71
CA TYR A 518 27.63 13.52 -3.94
C TYR A 518 28.84 14.48 -3.81
N ARG A 519 29.99 13.96 -3.40
CA ARG A 519 31.26 14.73 -3.34
C ARG A 519 32.33 14.15 -4.25
N VAL A 520 33.07 15.05 -4.88
CA VAL A 520 34.22 14.81 -5.75
C VAL A 520 35.49 14.55 -4.90
N ILE A 521 36.55 14.04 -5.51
CA ILE A 521 37.87 13.89 -4.90
C ILE A 521 38.54 15.27 -4.86
N ASP A 522 38.92 15.74 -3.68
CA ASP A 522 39.63 17.01 -3.50
C ASP A 522 41.15 16.83 -3.61
N VAL A 523 41.86 17.81 -4.18
CA VAL A 523 43.32 17.74 -4.40
C VAL A 523 44.10 17.50 -3.10
N ASP A 524 43.67 18.11 -1.99
CA ASP A 524 44.31 17.99 -0.67
C ASP A 524 44.41 16.52 -0.17
N ILE A 525 43.61 15.58 -0.70
CA ILE A 525 43.69 14.17 -0.30
C ILE A 525 45.00 13.51 -0.74
N PHE A 526 45.63 14.00 -1.81
CA PHE A 526 46.88 13.45 -2.32
C PHE A 526 48.08 13.76 -1.41
N ASP A 527 47.97 14.80 -0.56
CA ASP A 527 48.95 15.13 0.47
C ASP A 527 48.78 14.33 1.77
N ASN A 528 47.71 13.52 1.89
CA ASN A 528 47.52 12.70 3.08
C ASN A 528 48.55 11.57 3.17
N ARG A 529 49.24 11.46 4.32
CA ARG A 529 50.25 10.41 4.60
C ARG A 529 49.80 8.99 4.22
N TYR A 530 48.55 8.61 4.49
CA TYR A 530 48.06 7.27 4.18
C TYR A 530 48.01 7.04 2.65
N ILE A 531 47.50 8.02 1.89
CA ILE A 531 47.45 7.98 0.43
C ILE A 531 48.86 7.99 -0.17
N GLN A 532 49.75 8.86 0.31
CA GLN A 532 51.14 8.90 -0.11
C GLN A 532 51.86 7.56 0.13
N LYS A 533 51.64 6.93 1.29
CA LYS A 533 52.23 5.63 1.61
C LYS A 533 51.67 4.49 0.75
N ILE A 534 50.35 4.42 0.50
CA ILE A 534 49.81 3.33 -0.33
C ILE A 534 49.98 3.53 -1.84
N ASN A 535 50.36 4.73 -2.30
CA ASN A 535 50.66 4.97 -3.71
C ASN A 535 51.77 4.05 -4.25
N THR A 536 52.62 3.47 -3.38
CA THR A 536 53.59 2.43 -3.73
C THR A 536 52.97 1.13 -4.27
N PHE A 537 51.69 0.87 -3.98
CA PHE A 537 50.93 -0.26 -4.52
C PHE A 537 50.11 0.10 -5.76
N SER A 538 50.32 1.28 -6.38
CA SER A 538 49.61 1.63 -7.62
C SER A 538 50.04 0.70 -8.75
N ASP A 539 49.10 0.23 -9.56
CA ASP A 539 49.42 -0.58 -10.74
C ASP A 539 49.85 0.33 -11.91
N ASP A 540 51.07 0.14 -12.41
CA ASP A 540 51.65 0.93 -13.51
C ASP A 540 50.90 0.74 -14.84
N GLN A 541 50.25 -0.42 -15.05
CA GLN A 541 49.48 -0.72 -16.26
C GLN A 541 48.00 -0.33 -16.11
N GLU A 542 47.47 -0.38 -14.89
CA GLU A 542 46.09 0.00 -14.56
C GLU A 542 46.02 1.11 -13.49
N PRO A 543 46.28 2.40 -13.83
CA PRO A 543 46.43 3.51 -12.87
C PRO A 543 45.23 3.79 -11.95
N LEU A 544 44.08 3.15 -12.19
CA LEU A 544 42.87 3.24 -11.37
C LEU A 544 42.88 2.24 -10.21
N ILE A 545 43.95 1.44 -10.05
CA ILE A 545 43.99 0.28 -9.16
C ILE A 545 45.18 0.37 -8.22
N TYR A 546 44.94 0.01 -6.96
CA TYR A 546 45.98 -0.46 -6.05
C TYR A 546 46.01 -1.99 -6.07
N ASN A 547 47.18 -2.57 -6.29
CA ASN A 547 47.42 -4.00 -6.41
C ASN A 547 48.24 -4.47 -5.19
N PHE A 548 47.54 -4.99 -4.19
CA PHE A 548 48.15 -5.50 -2.96
C PHE A 548 48.41 -7.01 -3.12
N ASP A 549 49.51 -7.34 -3.81
CA ASP A 549 49.92 -8.71 -4.13
C ASP A 549 48.77 -9.58 -4.70
N GLY A 550 48.14 -9.09 -5.78
CA GLY A 550 47.00 -9.72 -6.45
C GLY A 550 45.62 -9.25 -5.97
N ILE A 551 45.54 -8.58 -4.81
CA ILE A 551 44.28 -8.02 -4.32
C ILE A 551 44.05 -6.64 -4.97
N ARG A 552 43.04 -6.57 -5.84
CA ARG A 552 42.70 -5.37 -6.62
C ARG A 552 41.74 -4.47 -5.83
N ILE A 553 42.14 -3.23 -5.58
CA ILE A 553 41.30 -2.21 -4.92
C ILE A 553 41.19 -0.97 -5.82
N SER A 554 39.98 -0.43 -6.01
CA SER A 554 39.75 0.80 -6.77
C SER A 554 40.40 2.00 -6.07
N LYS A 555 41.37 2.63 -6.74
CA LYS A 555 42.07 3.83 -6.26
C LYS A 555 41.10 4.99 -6.04
N ILE A 556 40.17 5.16 -6.99
CA ILE A 556 39.11 6.17 -6.96
C ILE A 556 38.16 5.95 -5.78
N LYS A 557 37.85 4.69 -5.41
CA LYS A 557 37.07 4.37 -4.21
C LYS A 557 37.78 4.85 -2.94
N VAL A 558 39.04 4.48 -2.74
CA VAL A 558 39.80 4.83 -1.53
C VAL A 558 39.87 6.34 -1.37
N LEU A 559 40.25 7.05 -2.44
CA LEU A 559 40.33 8.51 -2.47
C LEU A 559 38.98 9.16 -2.14
N ARG A 560 37.89 8.75 -2.80
CA ARG A 560 36.53 9.28 -2.59
C ARG A 560 36.06 9.08 -1.15
N ILE A 561 36.09 7.84 -0.67
CA ILE A 561 35.54 7.47 0.64
C ILE A 561 36.36 8.11 1.76
N PHE A 562 37.69 8.06 1.69
CA PHE A 562 38.56 8.60 2.73
C PHE A 562 38.54 10.13 2.80
N ASN A 563 38.51 10.81 1.64
CA ASN A 563 38.33 12.27 1.57
C ASN A 563 37.03 12.71 2.26
N VAL A 564 35.92 12.05 1.96
CA VAL A 564 34.62 12.37 2.57
C VAL A 564 34.63 12.18 4.08
N LEU A 565 35.29 11.13 4.59
CA LEU A 565 35.43 10.93 6.05
C LEU A 565 36.27 12.03 6.70
N ILE A 566 37.45 12.35 6.15
CA ILE A 566 38.35 13.37 6.71
C ILE A 566 37.69 14.76 6.70
N LYS A 567 37.08 15.17 5.58
CA LYS A 567 36.37 16.47 5.48
C LYS A 567 35.14 16.58 6.37
N ASN A 568 34.67 15.48 6.97
CA ASN A 568 33.60 15.46 7.98
C ASN A 568 34.12 15.18 9.40
N GLY A 569 35.42 15.44 9.65
CA GLY A 569 36.00 15.42 10.99
C GLY A 569 36.39 14.03 11.52
N ILE A 570 36.49 13.02 10.65
CA ILE A 570 37.08 11.73 11.04
C ILE A 570 38.61 11.85 11.04
N MET A 571 39.24 11.41 12.13
CA MET A 571 40.71 11.36 12.22
C MET A 571 41.29 10.38 11.21
N SER A 572 42.27 10.84 10.42
CA SER A 572 43.05 10.01 9.49
C SER A 572 43.84 8.93 10.23
N ASN A 573 43.25 7.75 10.39
CA ASN A 573 43.80 6.62 11.14
C ASN A 573 43.60 5.28 10.39
N LEU A 574 44.26 4.22 10.84
CA LEU A 574 44.18 2.91 10.18
C LEU A 574 42.76 2.32 10.13
N ASP A 575 41.89 2.59 11.10
CA ASP A 575 40.50 2.08 11.14
C ASP A 575 39.64 2.72 10.02
N SER A 576 39.60 4.05 9.97
CA SER A 576 38.90 4.82 8.92
C SER A 576 39.49 4.61 7.52
N PHE A 577 40.81 4.39 7.43
CA PHE A 577 41.47 4.09 6.18
C PHE A 577 41.13 2.68 5.68
N MET A 578 41.24 1.65 6.53
CA MET A 578 40.86 0.29 6.16
C MET A 578 39.37 0.17 5.82
N PHE A 579 38.49 0.92 6.50
CA PHE A 579 37.08 1.04 6.10
C PHE A 579 36.94 1.58 4.68
N SER A 580 37.75 2.57 4.30
CA SER A 580 37.72 3.18 2.96
C SER A 580 38.25 2.22 1.88
N VAL A 581 39.28 1.44 2.22
CA VAL A 581 39.88 0.40 1.37
C VAL A 581 38.94 -0.77 1.16
N SER A 582 38.28 -1.27 2.21
CA SER A 582 37.38 -2.43 2.13
C SER A 582 35.92 -2.06 1.85
N TYR A 583 35.61 -0.80 1.57
CA TYR A 583 34.22 -0.34 1.40
C TYR A 583 33.52 -1.13 0.29
N ASN A 584 32.46 -1.87 0.66
CA ASN A 584 31.69 -2.80 -0.16
C ASN A 584 32.49 -3.90 -0.88
N THR A 585 33.77 -4.11 -0.55
CA THR A 585 34.64 -5.06 -1.29
C THR A 585 34.24 -6.51 -1.03
N ILE A 586 34.18 -7.33 -2.09
CA ILE A 586 34.04 -8.78 -2.00
C ILE A 586 35.44 -9.37 -1.81
N ILE A 587 35.71 -9.93 -0.64
CA ILE A 587 37.04 -10.39 -0.22
C ILE A 587 36.93 -11.55 0.78
N SER A 588 37.88 -12.48 0.79
CA SER A 588 38.01 -13.52 1.83
C SER A 588 38.69 -12.98 3.09
N GLU A 589 38.59 -13.71 4.21
CA GLU A 589 39.24 -13.32 5.47
C GLU A 589 40.77 -13.30 5.35
N ASP A 590 41.38 -14.29 4.71
CA ASP A 590 42.82 -14.36 4.46
C ASP A 590 43.32 -13.17 3.63
N ASN A 591 42.61 -12.82 2.55
CA ASN A 591 42.95 -11.68 1.72
C ASN A 591 42.75 -10.35 2.47
N TYR A 592 41.72 -10.23 3.31
CA TYR A 592 41.54 -9.04 4.16
C TYR A 592 42.69 -8.89 5.17
N ASN A 593 43.12 -9.98 5.80
CA ASN A 593 44.24 -9.95 6.76
C ASN A 593 45.57 -9.59 6.06
N LYS A 594 45.86 -10.19 4.90
CA LYS A 594 47.00 -9.84 4.05
C LYS A 594 47.01 -8.35 3.67
N LEU A 595 45.86 -7.85 3.21
CA LEU A 595 45.66 -6.44 2.86
C LEU A 595 45.89 -5.50 4.06
N TYR A 596 45.38 -5.87 5.24
CA TYR A 596 45.55 -5.11 6.47
C TYR A 596 47.03 -5.02 6.88
N ASP A 597 47.77 -6.12 6.87
CA ASP A 597 49.18 -6.12 7.28
C ASP A 597 50.08 -5.40 6.27
N LEU A 598 49.88 -5.58 4.95
CA LEU A 598 50.60 -4.82 3.91
C LEU A 598 50.43 -3.31 4.07
N ILE A 599 49.20 -2.85 4.31
CA ILE A 599 48.87 -1.43 4.51
C ILE A 599 49.48 -0.92 5.82
N LYS A 600 49.33 -1.66 6.91
CA LYS A 600 49.87 -1.34 8.23
C LYS A 600 51.39 -1.23 8.23
N ASP A 601 52.09 -2.09 7.50
CA ASP A 601 53.55 -2.06 7.38
C ASP A 601 54.03 -0.90 6.49
N ALA A 602 53.33 -0.60 5.39
CA ALA A 602 53.63 0.57 4.56
C ALA A 602 53.42 1.91 5.28
N ILE A 603 52.48 2.00 6.24
CA ILE A 603 52.14 3.24 6.93
C ILE A 603 53.08 3.58 8.10
N LYS A 604 53.82 2.60 8.65
CA LYS A 604 54.87 2.84 9.66
C LYS A 604 55.85 3.95 9.22
#